data_AF-A0AA45US29-F1
#
_entry.id   AF-A0AA45US29-F1
#
_cell.length_a   1.000
_cell.length_b   1.000
_cell.length_c   1.000
_cell.angle_alpha   90.00
_cell.angle_beta   90.00
_cell.angle_gamma   90.00
#
_symmetry.space_group_name_H-M   'P 1'
#
loop_
_entity.id
_entity.type
_entity.pdbx_description
1 polymer ?
#
loop_
_entity_poly.entity_id
_entity_poly.type
_entity_poly.pdbx_seq_one_letter_code
_entity_poly.pdbx_strand_id
1 'polypeptide(L)'
;MEVPAQCSTYTLLGTTPLLVSSTDGVGTKLLIAQATGQHQHIGVDLVAMCVNDVLAQGTKPLFFLDYFATGALDPSVALEVLRGISHGCKLAGASLVGGETAEMPGMYSRGHYDLAGFTETFFSSL
;
A
#
# COMPACT_ATOMS: atom_id res chain seq x y z
N MET A 1 3.70 -19.53 13.96
CA MET A 1 3.18 -19.36 12.59
C MET A 1 3.83 -18.10 12.05
N GLU A 2 4.92 -18.24 11.31
CA GLU A 2 5.35 -17.16 10.42
C GLU A 2 4.24 -17.02 9.39
N VAL A 3 3.60 -15.85 9.33
CA VAL A 3 2.80 -15.50 8.17
C VAL A 3 3.81 -15.41 7.03
N PRO A 4 3.73 -16.26 5.98
CA PRO A 4 4.59 -16.09 4.81
C PRO A 4 4.42 -14.64 4.34
N ALA A 5 5.51 -13.95 3.97
CA ALA A 5 5.44 -12.63 3.34
C ALA A 5 4.26 -12.64 2.35
N GLN A 6 3.36 -11.64 2.44
CA GLN A 6 2.10 -11.60 1.69
C GLN A 6 2.40 -11.32 0.23
N CYS A 7 2.95 -12.33 -0.43
CA CYS A 7 3.63 -12.21 -1.70
C CYS A 7 3.22 -13.38 -2.59
N SER A 8 2.74 -13.09 -3.80
CA SER A 8 2.38 -14.09 -4.80
C SER A 8 3.29 -13.96 -6.02
N THR A 9 3.55 -15.07 -6.70
CA THR A 9 4.32 -15.08 -7.95
C THR A 9 3.46 -15.56 -9.12
N TYR A 10 3.63 -14.96 -10.29
CA TYR A 10 2.90 -15.32 -11.51
C TYR A 10 3.81 -15.29 -12.74
N THR A 11 3.81 -16.37 -13.52
CA THR A 11 4.62 -16.45 -14.75
C THR A 11 3.85 -15.87 -15.94
N LEU A 12 4.43 -14.86 -16.62
CA LEU A 12 3.85 -14.33 -17.85
C LEU A 12 4.15 -15.25 -19.05
N LEU A 13 3.09 -15.76 -19.68
CA LEU A 13 3.11 -16.38 -21.03
C LEU A 13 4.15 -17.50 -21.26
N GLY A 14 4.49 -18.27 -20.22
CA GLY A 14 5.37 -19.44 -20.34
C GLY A 14 6.87 -19.13 -20.43
N THR A 15 7.27 -17.87 -20.19
CA THR A 15 8.66 -17.42 -20.15
C THR A 15 8.97 -16.74 -18.82
N THR A 16 10.24 -16.76 -18.40
CA THR A 16 10.76 -15.87 -17.35
C THR A 16 10.72 -14.43 -17.92
N PRO A 17 9.85 -13.56 -17.38
CA PRO A 17 9.89 -13.15 -15.98
C PRO A 17 8.70 -13.59 -15.11
N LEU A 18 8.95 -13.71 -13.81
CA LEU A 18 7.93 -13.86 -12.77
C LEU A 18 7.46 -12.46 -12.35
N LEU A 19 6.17 -12.20 -12.41
CA LEU A 19 5.56 -11.10 -11.68
C LEU A 19 5.50 -11.50 -10.20
N VAL A 20 5.87 -10.59 -9.32
CA VAL A 20 5.78 -10.74 -7.89
C VAL A 20 4.93 -9.59 -7.36
N SER A 21 3.89 -9.92 -6.62
CA SER A 21 2.94 -8.94 -6.09
C SER A 21 2.80 -9.08 -4.58
N SER A 22 2.57 -7.95 -3.90
CA SER A 22 2.24 -7.92 -2.48
C SER A 22 1.10 -6.94 -2.23
N THR A 23 0.23 -7.29 -1.27
CA THR A 23 -0.80 -6.39 -0.76
C THR A 23 -0.78 -6.45 0.75
N ASP A 24 -0.91 -5.29 1.38
CA ASP A 24 -0.99 -5.17 2.84
C ASP A 24 -1.77 -3.90 3.22
N GLY A 25 -2.16 -3.81 4.49
CA GLY A 25 -2.71 -2.62 5.10
C GLY A 25 -1.76 -2.03 6.14
N VAL A 26 -2.14 -0.88 6.72
CA VAL A 26 -1.41 -0.30 7.86
C VAL A 26 -1.78 -1.00 9.18
N GLY A 27 -2.99 -1.56 9.24
CA GLY A 27 -3.52 -2.23 10.43
C GLY A 27 -3.85 -1.26 11.57
N THR A 28 -3.77 -1.75 12.82
CA THR A 28 -4.26 -1.02 14.02
C THR A 28 -3.53 0.28 14.31
N LYS A 29 -2.37 0.54 13.69
CA LYS A 29 -1.68 1.85 13.77
C LYS A 29 -2.55 3.00 13.26
N LEU A 30 -3.52 2.72 12.36
CA LEU A 30 -4.51 3.70 11.92
C LEU A 30 -5.32 4.30 13.06
N LEU A 31 -5.64 3.51 14.10
CA LEU A 31 -6.38 4.01 15.26
C LEU A 31 -5.60 5.11 16.00
N ILE A 32 -4.26 5.01 16.04
CA ILE A 32 -3.41 6.02 16.66
C ILE A 32 -3.38 7.29 15.80
N ALA A 33 -3.22 7.15 14.48
CA ALA A 33 -3.23 8.29 13.56
C ALA A 33 -4.58 9.04 13.62
N GLN A 34 -5.69 8.31 13.64
CA GLN A 34 -7.04 8.86 13.76
C GLN A 34 -7.27 9.54 15.12
N ALA A 35 -6.82 8.94 16.23
CA ALA A 35 -6.97 9.52 17.56
C ALA A 35 -6.11 10.77 17.78
N THR A 36 -4.95 10.87 17.10
CA THR A 36 -4.00 11.98 17.26
C THR A 36 -4.13 13.07 16.19
N GLY A 37 -4.88 12.82 15.12
CA GLY A 37 -4.96 13.70 13.96
C GLY A 37 -3.65 13.82 13.19
N GLN A 38 -2.77 12.81 13.27
CA GLN A 38 -1.45 12.81 12.62
C GLN A 38 -1.44 11.75 11.51
N HIS A 39 -1.65 12.17 10.27
CA HIS A 39 -1.81 11.26 9.12
C HIS A 39 -0.60 11.26 8.18
N GLN A 40 0.33 12.20 8.35
CA GLN A 40 1.44 12.44 7.42
C GLN A 40 2.43 11.26 7.23
N HIS A 41 2.46 10.30 8.17
CA HIS A 41 3.41 9.17 8.15
C HIS A 41 2.78 7.84 7.74
N ILE A 42 1.47 7.69 7.89
CA ILE A 42 0.82 6.39 7.68
C ILE A 42 0.85 5.93 6.22
N GLY A 43 0.97 6.86 5.27
CA GLY A 43 1.18 6.51 3.87
C GLY A 43 2.56 5.88 3.60
N VAL A 44 3.60 6.29 4.32
CA VAL A 44 4.92 5.66 4.23
C VAL A 44 4.88 4.28 4.87
N ASP A 45 4.18 4.14 6.00
CA ASP A 45 3.98 2.83 6.65
C ASP A 45 3.30 1.85 5.69
N LEU A 46 2.23 2.28 5.01
CA LEU A 46 1.51 1.46 4.02
C LEU A 46 2.44 0.94 2.91
N VAL A 47 3.22 1.84 2.32
CA VAL A 47 4.15 1.47 1.24
C VAL A 47 5.22 0.52 1.76
N ALA A 48 5.78 0.80 2.94
CA ALA A 48 6.84 -0.03 3.52
C ALA A 48 6.39 -1.46 3.80
N MET A 49 5.15 -1.67 4.26
CA MET A 49 4.59 -3.02 4.49
C MET A 49 4.63 -3.84 3.20
N CYS A 50 4.08 -3.31 2.10
CA CYS A 50 4.03 -4.04 0.83
C CYS A 50 5.41 -4.16 0.15
N VAL A 51 6.21 -3.09 0.17
CA VAL A 51 7.50 -3.06 -0.54
C VAL A 51 8.53 -3.96 0.13
N ASN A 52 8.56 -4.02 1.47
CA ASN A 52 9.53 -4.87 2.16
C ASN A 52 9.28 -6.36 1.87
N ASP A 53 8.04 -6.77 1.68
CA ASP A 53 7.69 -8.14 1.33
C ASP A 53 8.25 -8.56 -0.04
N VAL A 54 8.15 -7.69 -1.05
CA VAL A 54 8.70 -8.01 -2.38
C VAL A 54 10.21 -7.85 -2.44
N LEU A 55 10.80 -6.96 -1.63
CA LEU A 55 12.26 -6.83 -1.49
C LEU A 55 12.86 -8.07 -0.83
N ALA A 56 12.16 -8.68 0.13
CA ALA A 56 12.58 -9.94 0.76
C ALA A 56 12.66 -11.11 -0.25
N GLN A 57 11.98 -11.02 -1.40
CA GLN A 57 12.09 -11.97 -2.51
C GLN A 57 13.24 -11.66 -3.49
N GLY A 58 14.06 -10.64 -3.22
CA GLY A 58 15.17 -10.23 -4.09
C GLY A 58 14.74 -9.49 -5.36
N THR A 59 13.54 -8.90 -5.35
CA THR A 59 12.99 -8.14 -6.49
C THR A 59 13.13 -6.64 -6.27
N LYS A 60 12.83 -5.82 -7.29
CA LYS A 60 12.77 -4.36 -7.17
C LYS A 60 11.36 -3.84 -7.48
N PRO A 61 10.71 -3.09 -6.57
CA PRO A 61 9.39 -2.50 -6.82
C PRO A 61 9.34 -1.72 -8.13
N LEU A 62 8.26 -1.90 -8.90
CA LEU A 62 8.01 -1.14 -10.13
C LEU A 62 6.98 -0.05 -9.90
N PHE A 63 5.80 -0.45 -9.45
CA PHE A 63 4.72 0.47 -9.19
C PHE A 63 3.90 0.08 -7.97
N PHE A 64 3.17 1.07 -7.47
CA PHE A 64 2.30 0.98 -6.30
C PHE A 64 0.89 1.47 -6.66
N LEU A 65 -0.12 0.81 -6.12
CA LEU A 65 -1.49 1.32 -6.08
C LEU A 65 -2.00 1.41 -4.64
N ASP A 66 -2.92 2.33 -4.40
CA ASP A 66 -3.59 2.46 -3.10
C ASP A 66 -5.12 2.36 -3.19
N TYR A 67 -5.72 1.95 -2.09
CA TYR A 67 -7.16 1.99 -1.87
C TYR A 67 -7.44 2.69 -0.53
N PHE A 68 -8.18 3.79 -0.59
CA PHE A 68 -8.60 4.58 0.57
C PHE A 68 -10.10 4.42 0.80
N ALA A 69 -10.48 3.81 1.91
CA ALA A 69 -11.89 3.66 2.30
C ALA A 69 -12.20 4.51 3.53
N THR A 70 -13.34 5.21 3.56
CA THR A 70 -13.73 6.01 4.72
C THR A 70 -15.24 6.15 4.86
N GLY A 71 -15.72 6.52 6.05
CA GLY A 71 -17.15 6.78 6.29
C GLY A 71 -17.63 8.09 5.67
N ALA A 72 -16.77 9.11 5.66
CA ALA A 72 -17.01 10.41 5.05
C ALA A 72 -15.65 11.03 4.71
N LEU A 73 -15.45 11.42 3.45
CA LEU A 73 -14.15 11.91 3.01
C LEU A 73 -13.84 13.28 3.63
N ASP A 74 -12.70 13.34 4.29
CA ASP A 74 -12.03 14.59 4.61
C ASP A 74 -10.85 14.78 3.63
N PRO A 75 -10.94 15.71 2.66
CA PRO A 75 -9.89 15.93 1.68
C PRO A 75 -8.54 16.32 2.29
N SER A 76 -8.53 16.95 3.47
CA SER A 76 -7.29 17.35 4.13
C SER A 76 -6.53 16.14 4.67
N VAL A 77 -7.25 15.22 5.32
CA VAL A 77 -6.70 13.95 5.80
C VAL A 77 -6.24 13.10 4.61
N ALA A 78 -7.09 12.93 3.59
CA ALA A 78 -6.75 12.14 2.41
C ALA A 78 -5.48 12.66 1.72
N LEU A 79 -5.30 13.99 1.63
CA LEU A 79 -4.11 14.60 1.06
C LEU A 79 -2.85 14.33 1.88
N GLU A 80 -2.92 14.34 3.21
CA GLU A 80 -1.79 13.96 4.07
C GLU A 80 -1.37 12.52 3.87
N VAL A 81 -2.35 11.61 3.80
CA VAL A 81 -2.11 10.18 3.52
C VAL A 81 -1.45 10.00 2.16
N LEU A 82 -2.03 10.57 1.09
CA LEU A 82 -1.51 10.45 -0.27
C LEU A 82 -0.10 11.03 -0.41
N ARG A 83 0.21 12.13 0.30
CA ARG A 83 1.58 12.66 0.37
C ARG A 83 2.55 11.65 1.01
N GLY A 84 2.12 10.99 2.08
CA GLY A 84 2.88 9.90 2.70
C GLY A 84 3.12 8.74 1.73
N ILE A 85 2.08 8.30 1.01
CA ILE A 85 2.18 7.21 0.02
C ILE A 85 3.14 7.59 -1.10
N SER A 86 2.98 8.79 -1.68
CA SER A 86 3.86 9.31 -2.73
C SER A 86 5.32 9.40 -2.25
N HIS A 87 5.54 9.84 -1.01
CA HIS A 87 6.87 9.88 -0.41
C HIS A 87 7.45 8.47 -0.22
N GLY A 88 6.66 7.52 0.30
CA GLY A 88 7.05 6.13 0.44
C GLY A 88 7.44 5.50 -0.89
N CYS A 89 6.63 5.71 -1.94
CA CYS A 89 6.93 5.23 -3.29
C CYS A 89 8.27 5.79 -3.81
N LYS A 90 8.52 7.08 -3.59
CA LYS A 90 9.79 7.72 -3.96
C LYS A 90 10.99 7.10 -3.24
N LEU A 91 10.85 6.79 -1.94
CA LEU A 91 11.90 6.10 -1.17
C LEU A 91 12.14 4.68 -1.68
N ALA A 92 11.06 3.96 -2.03
CA ALA A 92 11.11 2.61 -2.58
C ALA A 92 11.63 2.51 -4.02
N GLY A 93 11.73 3.64 -4.73
CA GLY A 93 12.01 3.66 -6.16
C GLY A 93 10.86 3.10 -7.01
N ALA A 94 9.63 3.13 -6.49
CA ALA A 94 8.41 2.70 -7.16
C ALA A 94 7.64 3.92 -7.71
N SER A 95 6.88 3.73 -8.78
CA SER A 95 5.94 4.72 -9.28
C SER A 95 4.57 4.54 -8.64
N LEU A 96 3.98 5.60 -8.05
CA LEU A 96 2.56 5.58 -7.69
C LEU A 96 1.74 5.77 -8.98
N VAL A 97 1.09 4.73 -9.47
CA VAL A 97 0.46 4.73 -10.81
C VAL A 97 -1.04 4.94 -10.78
N GLY A 98 -1.68 4.76 -9.63
CA GLY A 98 -3.11 4.98 -9.46
C GLY A 98 -3.56 4.57 -8.07
N GLY A 99 -4.84 4.78 -7.82
CA GLY A 99 -5.50 4.38 -6.60
C GLY A 99 -7.00 4.61 -6.71
N GLU A 100 -7.73 4.26 -5.65
CA GLU A 100 -9.18 4.42 -5.57
C GLU A 100 -9.59 4.99 -4.21
N THR A 101 -10.65 5.79 -4.19
CA THR A 101 -11.20 6.39 -2.97
C THR A 101 -12.68 6.07 -2.84
N ALA A 102 -13.07 5.42 -1.75
CA ALA A 102 -14.44 4.97 -1.52
C ALA A 102 -15.03 5.58 -0.23
N GLU A 103 -16.15 6.30 -0.37
CA GLU A 103 -16.97 6.76 0.75
C GLU A 103 -18.09 5.75 1.05
N MET A 104 -18.09 5.21 2.27
CA MET A 104 -18.97 4.13 2.73
C MET A 104 -19.53 4.41 4.15
N PRO A 105 -20.44 5.39 4.32
CA PRO A 105 -20.94 5.85 5.62
C PRO A 105 -21.70 4.80 6.45
N GLY A 106 -22.13 3.70 5.84
CA GLY A 106 -22.74 2.56 6.54
C GLY A 106 -21.75 1.48 7.00
N MET A 107 -20.51 1.52 6.51
CA MET A 107 -19.46 0.56 6.85
C MET A 107 -18.43 1.17 7.81
N TYR A 108 -18.04 2.41 7.59
CA TYR A 108 -17.06 3.12 8.41
C TYR A 108 -17.73 4.28 9.17
N SER A 109 -17.41 4.39 10.45
CA SER A 109 -17.79 5.55 11.26
C SER A 109 -17.12 6.82 10.73
N ARG A 110 -17.75 7.98 10.94
CA ARG A 110 -17.16 9.27 10.58
C ARG A 110 -15.80 9.46 11.23
N GLY A 111 -14.80 9.89 10.46
CA GLY A 111 -13.42 10.07 10.91
C GLY A 111 -12.58 8.79 10.90
N HIS A 112 -13.19 7.63 10.67
CA HIS A 112 -12.46 6.39 10.42
C HIS A 112 -12.24 6.19 8.91
N TYR A 113 -11.06 5.68 8.60
CA TYR A 113 -10.65 5.24 7.29
C TYR A 113 -9.78 3.98 7.40
N ASP A 114 -9.73 3.22 6.32
CA ASP A 114 -8.85 2.07 6.15
C ASP A 114 -8.05 2.23 4.85
N LEU A 115 -6.88 1.59 4.81
CA LEU A 115 -5.95 1.67 3.71
C LEU A 115 -5.46 0.29 3.30
N ALA A 116 -5.49 0.05 1.99
CA ALA A 116 -4.80 -1.07 1.39
C ALA A 116 -3.81 -0.58 0.33
N GLY A 117 -2.66 -1.25 0.27
CA GLY A 117 -1.59 -1.00 -0.66
C GLY A 117 -1.37 -2.22 -1.55
N PHE A 118 -0.86 -1.98 -2.75
CA PHE A 118 -0.57 -3.01 -3.73
C PHE A 118 0.75 -2.68 -4.40
N THR A 119 1.73 -3.57 -4.30
CA THR A 119 3.05 -3.43 -4.94
C THR A 119 3.23 -4.51 -5.98
N GLU A 120 3.71 -4.12 -7.16
CA GLU A 120 3.98 -5.03 -8.27
C GLU A 120 5.43 -4.91 -8.73
N THR A 121 6.04 -6.03 -9.10
CA THR A 121 7.45 -6.11 -9.53
C THR A 121 7.70 -7.27 -10.47
N PHE A 122 8.77 -7.17 -11.28
CA PHE A 122 9.26 -8.26 -12.12
C PHE A 122 10.54 -8.85 -11.54
N PHE A 123 10.56 -10.17 -11.46
CA PHE A 123 11.77 -10.96 -11.26
C PHE A 123 12.17 -11.61 -12.58
N SER A 124 13.37 -11.28 -13.06
CA SER A 124 14.01 -12.01 -14.15
C SER A 124 15.18 -12.78 -13.57
N SER A 125 15.16 -14.10 -13.70
CA SER A 125 16.38 -14.89 -13.54
C SER A 125 17.30 -14.51 -14.71
N LEU A 126 18.39 -13.81 -14.42
CA LEU A 126 19.54 -13.81 -15.33
C LEU A 126 20.04 -15.24 -15.53
#